data_AF-A0A3C1JN98-F1
#
_entry.id   AF-A0A3C1JN98-F1
#
_cell.length_a   1.000
_cell.length_b   1.000
_cell.length_c   1.000
_cell.angle_alpha   90.00
_cell.angle_beta   90.00
_cell.angle_gamma   90.00
#
_symmetry.space_group_name_H-M   'P 1'
#
loop_
_entity.id
_entity.type
_entity.pdbx_description
1 polymer ?
#
loop_
_entity_poly.entity_id
_entity_poly.type
_entity_poly.pdbx_seq_one_letter_code
_entity_poly.pdbx_strand_id
1 'polypeptide(L)'
;MTSWDAGAEIARLQGPILILGASGFIGANLMNRIRAVRRDVTGTARRLPAWRLDGVPPEQVRVTDLLIEANLDAVLSAVRPRTVLNCLAYGAYSFEGESDRIYETNLTLTQRLVTKLASAPQGIVAYVHAGSSSEYGTNAAGTPEDGFLAPNSDYAVSKASAAHFLHYHGRHRGFPGINLRLYSVYGPMEDSSRLIPTLMCAGLAGRYPPFVNPDISRDFIHVDDVCEAFVRAALSMRPEVHGTSVNIGTGVKTTIRDLASVAQGMFGLEASPEFALAPRAWDVTDWFANVSRARDLIGWAPRTALADGLASTREWFASLPDPDAYERSSKRFGLDTRHSVTAIIACYRDAQAIPIMHARLRDTFATLNIDYEIIFVNDCSPDDSEAVIQGISRDDHRVVGISHSRNFGSQAAFRSG
;
A
#
# COMPACT_ATOMS: atom_id res chain seq x y z
N MET A 1 28.52 1.63 -12.59
CA MET A 1 27.17 2.13 -12.21
C MET A 1 27.33 2.94 -10.94
N THR A 2 26.99 4.23 -10.97
CA THR A 2 27.03 5.11 -9.79
C THR A 2 26.10 4.59 -8.69
N SER A 3 26.53 4.67 -7.42
CA SER A 3 25.68 4.37 -6.26
C SER A 3 24.43 5.24 -6.30
N TRP A 4 23.25 4.66 -6.06
CA TRP A 4 22.02 5.45 -5.97
C TRP A 4 22.07 6.34 -4.73
N ASP A 5 22.24 7.65 -4.93
CA ASP A 5 22.04 8.65 -3.88
C ASP A 5 20.55 9.01 -3.84
N ALA A 6 19.79 8.19 -3.10
CA ALA A 6 18.35 8.37 -2.95
C ALA A 6 18.00 9.78 -2.43
N GLY A 7 18.81 10.33 -1.53
CA GLY A 7 18.58 11.66 -0.97
C GLY A 7 18.67 12.77 -2.02
N ALA A 8 19.74 12.76 -2.81
CA ALA A 8 19.94 13.75 -3.87
C ALA A 8 18.88 13.64 -4.99
N GLU A 9 18.51 12.42 -5.39
CA GLU A 9 17.47 12.21 -6.41
C GLU A 9 16.08 12.65 -5.90
N ILE A 10 15.70 12.27 -4.68
CA ILE A 10 14.42 12.67 -4.07
C ILE A 10 14.33 14.19 -3.92
N ALA A 11 15.42 14.85 -3.50
CA ALA A 11 15.45 16.31 -3.35
C ALA A 11 15.11 17.05 -4.66
N ARG A 12 15.44 16.47 -5.82
CA ARG A 12 15.16 17.05 -7.15
C ARG A 12 13.72 16.89 -7.64
N LEU A 13 12.90 16.04 -7.00
CA LEU A 13 11.50 15.88 -7.37
C LEU A 13 10.77 17.24 -7.32
N GLN A 14 9.83 17.46 -8.24
CA GLN A 14 9.08 18.71 -8.27
C GLN A 14 7.84 18.58 -7.39
N GLY A 15 7.82 19.32 -6.27
CA GLY A 15 6.72 19.28 -5.30
C GLY A 15 5.68 20.38 -5.50
N PRO A 16 4.51 20.31 -4.83
CA PRO A 16 4.17 19.31 -3.80
C PRO A 16 4.03 17.88 -4.34
N ILE A 17 4.39 16.90 -3.52
CA ILE A 17 4.37 15.47 -3.89
C ILE A 17 3.14 14.82 -3.27
N LEU A 18 2.37 14.08 -4.07
CA LEU A 18 1.22 13.31 -3.61
C LEU A 18 1.45 11.81 -3.86
N ILE A 19 1.41 11.00 -2.79
CA ILE A 19 1.45 9.54 -2.86
C ILE A 19 0.04 9.02 -2.62
N LEU A 20 -0.57 8.47 -3.68
CA LEU A 20 -1.88 7.85 -3.55
C LEU A 20 -1.72 6.39 -3.14
N GLY A 21 -2.41 5.96 -2.09
CA GLY A 21 -2.25 4.62 -1.54
C GLY A 21 -1.00 4.49 -0.66
N ALA A 22 -0.65 5.55 0.07
CA ALA A 22 0.48 5.57 0.98
C ALA A 22 0.35 4.55 2.13
N SER A 23 -0.87 4.18 2.53
CA SER A 23 -1.08 3.11 3.53
C SER A 23 -0.88 1.68 2.98
N GLY A 24 -0.60 1.53 1.69
CA GLY A 24 -0.23 0.26 1.06
C GLY A 24 1.28 -0.02 1.15
N PHE A 25 1.68 -1.24 0.79
CA PHE A 25 3.07 -1.71 0.89
C PHE A 25 4.09 -0.80 0.15
N ILE A 26 3.92 -0.59 -1.15
CA ILE A 26 4.83 0.25 -1.95
C ILE A 26 4.71 1.72 -1.55
N GLY A 27 3.48 2.20 -1.37
CA GLY A 27 3.21 3.59 -1.01
C GLY A 27 3.84 4.00 0.32
N ALA A 28 3.85 3.12 1.32
CA ALA A 28 4.45 3.39 2.63
C ALA A 28 5.98 3.45 2.55
N ASN A 29 6.60 2.54 1.78
CA ASN A 29 8.05 2.59 1.54
C ASN A 29 8.45 3.88 0.81
N LEU A 30 7.68 4.32 -0.20
CA LEU A 30 7.87 5.61 -0.84
C LEU A 30 7.70 6.78 0.14
N MET A 31 6.66 6.74 0.97
CA MET A 31 6.39 7.79 1.96
C MET A 31 7.54 7.95 2.94
N ASN A 32 8.04 6.85 3.50
CA ASN A 32 9.15 6.85 4.45
C ASN A 32 10.44 7.39 3.84
N ARG A 33 10.74 7.02 2.59
CA ARG A 33 11.92 7.51 1.86
C ARG A 33 11.82 8.99 1.53
N ILE A 34 10.68 9.43 1.00
CA ILE A 34 10.51 10.82 0.55
C ILE A 34 10.44 11.77 1.74
N ARG A 35 9.72 11.42 2.82
CA ARG A 35 9.57 12.29 3.99
C ARG A 35 10.88 12.51 4.76
N ALA A 36 11.84 11.58 4.66
CA ALA A 36 13.16 11.72 5.25
C ALA A 36 13.97 12.87 4.62
N VAL A 37 13.62 13.29 3.40
CA VAL A 37 14.33 14.32 2.63
C VAL A 37 13.47 15.57 2.43
N ARG A 38 12.14 15.39 2.29
CA ARG A 38 11.20 16.45 1.92
C ARG A 38 10.03 16.55 2.88
N ARG A 39 9.63 17.79 3.18
CA ARG A 39 8.46 18.06 4.04
C ARG A 39 7.15 18.20 3.27
N ASP A 40 7.20 18.50 1.97
CA ASP A 40 6.04 18.76 1.12
C ASP A 40 5.48 17.51 0.42
N VAL A 41 5.57 16.37 1.10
CA VAL A 41 4.97 15.11 0.66
C VAL A 41 3.68 14.85 1.45
N THR A 42 2.61 14.55 0.72
CA THR A 42 1.33 14.13 1.28
C THR A 42 1.02 12.70 0.83
N GLY A 43 0.73 11.80 1.75
CA GLY A 43 0.24 10.45 1.48
C GLY A 43 -1.26 10.32 1.70
N THR A 44 -1.95 9.45 0.95
CA THR A 44 -3.35 9.12 1.23
C THR A 44 -3.50 7.74 1.86
N ALA A 45 -4.45 7.65 2.79
CA ALA A 45 -4.92 6.40 3.38
C ALA A 45 -6.45 6.35 3.25
N ARG A 46 -7.03 5.17 3.02
CA ARG A 46 -8.50 5.06 2.95
C ARG A 46 -9.15 5.23 4.34
N ARG A 47 -8.53 4.67 5.36
CA ARG A 47 -9.02 4.63 6.75
C ARG A 47 -7.85 4.47 7.72
N LEU A 48 -8.12 4.69 9.00
CA LEU A 48 -7.24 4.34 10.11
C LEU A 48 -7.73 3.06 10.82
N PRO A 49 -6.86 2.32 11.53
CA PRO A 49 -5.41 2.51 11.61
C PRO A 49 -4.74 2.18 10.28
N ALA A 50 -3.76 2.99 9.92
CA ALA A 50 -2.91 2.78 8.75
C ALA A 50 -1.49 2.47 9.24
N TRP A 51 -1.31 1.32 9.89
CA TRP A 51 -0.08 0.96 10.63
C TRP A 51 1.24 1.18 9.86
N ARG A 52 1.23 1.03 8.52
CA ARG A 52 2.41 1.30 7.68
C ARG A 52 2.84 2.77 7.67
N LEU A 53 1.98 3.66 8.13
CA LEU A 53 2.18 5.10 8.25
C LEU A 53 2.40 5.52 9.72
N ASP A 54 2.62 4.59 10.64
CA ASP A 54 2.95 4.92 12.03
C ASP A 54 4.22 5.78 12.07
N GLY A 55 4.17 6.88 12.84
CA GLY A 55 5.25 7.87 12.91
C GLY A 55 5.32 8.85 11.73
N VAL A 56 4.40 8.79 10.76
CA VAL A 56 4.22 9.84 9.77
C VAL A 56 3.42 10.99 10.40
N PRO A 57 3.87 12.25 10.30
CA PRO A 57 3.13 13.41 10.82
C PRO A 57 1.70 13.48 10.26
N PRO A 58 0.67 13.71 11.09
CA PRO A 58 -0.73 13.74 10.64
C PRO A 58 -1.00 14.74 9.51
N GLU A 59 -0.30 15.87 9.47
CA GLU A 59 -0.43 16.87 8.41
C GLU A 59 0.04 16.39 7.03
N GLN A 60 0.86 15.34 6.99
CA GLN A 60 1.34 14.68 5.77
C GLN A 60 0.45 13.50 5.34
N VAL A 61 -0.64 13.20 6.07
CA VAL A 61 -1.55 12.11 5.74
C VAL A 61 -2.97 12.64 5.52
N ARG A 62 -3.60 12.22 4.42
CA ARG A 62 -5.02 12.47 4.15
C ARG A 62 -5.78 11.15 4.23
N VAL A 63 -6.60 11.02 5.26
CA VAL A 63 -7.50 9.87 5.44
C VAL A 63 -8.78 10.15 4.68
N THR A 64 -9.02 9.46 3.57
CA THR A 64 -10.18 9.72 2.71
C THR A 64 -10.44 8.58 1.72
N ASP A 65 -11.70 8.38 1.33
CA ASP A 65 -12.06 7.50 0.22
C ASP A 65 -12.01 8.28 -1.10
N LEU A 66 -11.03 7.94 -1.94
CA LEU A 66 -10.80 8.59 -3.24
C LEU A 66 -11.77 8.11 -4.34
N LEU A 67 -12.58 7.08 -4.10
CA LEU A 67 -13.64 6.69 -5.02
C LEU A 67 -14.78 7.72 -5.04
N ILE A 68 -14.91 8.48 -3.95
CA ILE A 68 -15.84 9.61 -3.84
C ILE A 68 -15.24 10.82 -4.56
N GLU A 69 -15.91 11.31 -5.59
CA GLU A 69 -15.38 12.38 -6.44
C GLU A 69 -15.09 13.68 -5.68
N ALA A 70 -15.99 14.09 -4.77
CA ALA A 70 -15.79 15.28 -3.94
C ALA A 70 -14.54 15.18 -3.05
N ASN A 71 -14.22 13.97 -2.57
CA ASN A 71 -13.02 13.73 -1.77
C ASN A 71 -11.76 13.83 -2.62
N LEU A 72 -11.77 13.26 -3.83
CA LEU A 72 -10.68 13.39 -4.79
C LEU A 72 -10.42 14.87 -5.13
N ASP A 73 -11.48 15.63 -5.39
CA ASP A 73 -11.39 17.08 -5.67
C ASP A 73 -10.81 17.85 -4.48
N ALA A 74 -11.25 17.53 -3.26
CA ALA A 74 -10.72 18.14 -2.04
C ALA A 74 -9.22 17.84 -1.86
N VAL A 75 -8.78 16.60 -2.08
CA VAL A 75 -7.35 16.23 -1.98
C VAL A 75 -6.52 16.96 -3.02
N LEU A 76 -6.94 16.94 -4.29
CA LEU A 76 -6.19 17.60 -5.36
C LEU A 76 -6.12 19.12 -5.18
N SER A 77 -7.20 19.74 -4.70
CA SER A 77 -7.27 21.18 -4.43
C SER A 77 -6.44 21.58 -3.21
N ALA A 78 -6.42 20.76 -2.16
CA ALA A 78 -5.63 21.01 -0.95
C ALA A 78 -4.13 20.86 -1.22
N VAL A 79 -3.73 19.78 -1.91
CA VAL A 79 -2.32 19.44 -2.11
C VAL A 79 -1.70 20.18 -3.30
N ARG A 80 -2.49 20.44 -4.36
CA ARG A 80 -2.01 21.01 -5.64
C ARG A 80 -0.71 20.36 -6.13
N PRO A 81 -0.69 19.03 -6.30
CA PRO A 81 0.56 18.30 -6.54
C PRO A 81 1.19 18.68 -7.89
N ARG A 82 2.53 18.70 -7.91
CA ARG A 82 3.34 18.77 -9.12
C ARG A 82 3.90 17.39 -9.50
N THR A 83 4.04 16.49 -8.53
CA THR A 83 4.37 15.07 -8.75
C THR A 83 3.34 14.19 -8.06
N VAL A 84 2.83 13.18 -8.77
CA VAL A 84 1.89 12.19 -8.23
C VAL A 84 2.47 10.80 -8.41
N LEU A 85 2.57 10.04 -7.31
CA LEU A 85 2.95 8.63 -7.30
C LEU A 85 1.70 7.81 -6.95
N ASN A 86 1.08 7.19 -7.96
CA ASN A 86 -0.16 6.45 -7.78
C ASN A 86 0.11 4.97 -7.49
N CYS A 87 -0.03 4.57 -6.22
CA CYS A 87 0.12 3.19 -5.75
C CYS A 87 -1.22 2.52 -5.42
N LEU A 88 -2.35 3.10 -5.84
CA LEU A 88 -3.67 2.53 -5.59
C LEU A 88 -3.90 1.28 -6.45
N ALA A 89 -4.41 0.23 -5.82
CA ALA A 89 -4.87 -0.97 -6.48
C ALA A 89 -5.87 -1.75 -5.61
N TYR A 90 -6.83 -2.39 -6.25
CA TYR A 90 -7.70 -3.41 -5.66
C TYR A 90 -7.82 -4.60 -6.62
N GLY A 91 -7.87 -5.83 -6.10
CA GLY A 91 -7.94 -7.07 -6.91
C GLY A 91 -6.61 -7.78 -7.10
N ALA A 92 -5.54 -7.32 -6.44
CA ALA A 92 -4.21 -7.94 -6.56
C ALA A 92 -4.04 -9.17 -5.64
N TYR A 93 -5.00 -9.41 -4.74
CA TYR A 93 -5.02 -10.52 -3.79
C TYR A 93 -6.11 -11.51 -4.19
N SER A 94 -5.89 -12.80 -3.94
CA SER A 94 -6.85 -13.85 -4.34
C SER A 94 -8.20 -13.78 -3.62
N PHE A 95 -8.28 -13.01 -2.53
CA PHE A 95 -9.50 -12.76 -1.76
C PHE A 95 -10.16 -11.40 -2.07
N GLU A 96 -9.60 -10.61 -3.00
CA GLU A 96 -10.20 -9.37 -3.50
C GLU A 96 -10.86 -9.67 -4.86
N GLY A 97 -12.08 -10.21 -4.86
CA GLY A 97 -12.72 -10.78 -6.05
C GLY A 97 -13.83 -9.92 -6.67
N GLU A 98 -14.22 -8.82 -6.04
CA GLU A 98 -15.32 -7.97 -6.52
C GLU A 98 -14.94 -7.20 -7.79
N SER A 99 -15.31 -7.72 -8.96
CA SER A 99 -14.99 -7.17 -10.29
C SER A 99 -15.35 -5.69 -10.42
N ASP A 100 -16.54 -5.26 -10.02
CA ASP A 100 -16.97 -3.86 -10.10
C ASP A 100 -16.01 -2.94 -9.35
N ARG A 101 -15.59 -3.33 -8.14
CA ARG A 101 -14.64 -2.58 -7.32
C ARG A 101 -13.24 -2.57 -7.90
N ILE A 102 -12.83 -3.65 -8.56
CA ILE A 102 -11.55 -3.75 -9.30
C ILE A 102 -11.53 -2.71 -10.43
N TYR A 103 -12.57 -2.66 -11.27
CA TYR A 103 -12.66 -1.71 -12.37
C TYR A 103 -12.80 -0.27 -11.87
N GLU A 104 -13.62 -0.04 -10.84
CA GLU A 104 -13.82 1.27 -10.24
C GLU A 104 -12.48 1.83 -9.70
N THR A 105 -11.72 1.02 -8.99
CA THR A 105 -10.46 1.43 -8.35
C THR A 105 -9.31 1.58 -9.36
N ASN A 106 -9.13 0.62 -10.26
CA ASN A 106 -7.94 0.57 -11.11
C ASN A 106 -8.09 1.37 -12.41
N LEU A 107 -9.31 1.44 -12.96
CA LEU A 107 -9.57 2.10 -14.24
C LEU A 107 -10.32 3.42 -14.04
N THR A 108 -11.53 3.39 -13.49
CA THR A 108 -12.39 4.59 -13.39
C THR A 108 -11.75 5.69 -12.55
N LEU A 109 -11.20 5.35 -11.39
CA LEU A 109 -10.46 6.30 -10.55
C LEU A 109 -9.22 6.86 -11.27
N THR A 110 -8.44 6.00 -11.94
CA THR A 110 -7.27 6.43 -12.73
C THR A 110 -7.67 7.40 -13.83
N GLN A 111 -8.75 7.13 -14.55
CA GLN A 111 -9.30 8.02 -15.57
C GLN A 111 -9.66 9.39 -14.99
N ARG A 112 -10.45 9.42 -13.90
CA ARG A 112 -10.87 10.65 -13.23
C ARG A 112 -9.68 11.47 -12.76
N LEU A 113 -8.72 10.81 -12.09
CA LEU A 113 -7.51 11.42 -11.57
C LEU A 113 -6.68 12.05 -12.68
N VAL A 114 -6.34 11.31 -13.73
CA VAL A 114 -5.53 11.81 -14.85
C VAL A 114 -6.25 12.96 -15.57
N THR A 115 -7.56 12.85 -15.77
CA THR A 115 -8.35 13.92 -16.42
C THR A 115 -8.29 15.21 -15.61
N LYS A 116 -8.51 15.14 -14.29
CA LYS A 116 -8.45 16.30 -13.39
C LYS A 116 -7.03 16.88 -13.28
N LEU A 117 -6.00 16.03 -13.23
CA LEU A 117 -4.59 16.47 -13.21
C LEU A 117 -4.17 17.13 -14.53
N ALA A 118 -4.65 16.62 -15.67
CA ALA A 118 -4.36 17.19 -16.99
C ALA A 118 -4.96 18.59 -17.17
N SER A 119 -6.08 18.89 -16.51
CA SER A 119 -6.73 20.21 -16.51
C SER A 119 -6.31 21.11 -15.34
N ALA A 120 -5.39 20.67 -14.47
CA ALA A 120 -5.02 21.41 -13.28
C ALA A 120 -4.25 22.71 -13.65
N PRO A 121 -4.65 23.90 -13.15
CA PRO A 121 -4.05 25.18 -13.54
C PRO A 121 -2.53 25.28 -13.28
N GLN A 122 -2.05 24.64 -12.21
CA GLN A 122 -0.63 24.61 -11.87
C GLN A 122 0.22 23.67 -12.74
N GLY A 123 -0.43 22.82 -13.54
CA GLY A 123 0.19 21.75 -14.32
C GLY A 123 0.80 20.64 -13.45
N ILE A 124 0.79 19.41 -13.98
CA ILE A 124 1.54 18.28 -13.41
C ILE A 124 2.90 18.16 -14.11
N VAL A 125 3.95 17.83 -13.37
CA VAL A 125 5.30 17.57 -13.92
C VAL A 125 5.52 16.07 -14.12
N ALA A 126 5.01 15.25 -13.19
CA ALA A 126 5.16 13.81 -13.26
C ALA A 126 3.96 13.09 -12.65
N TYR A 127 3.45 12.09 -13.36
CA TYR A 127 2.51 11.11 -12.88
C TYR A 127 3.10 9.70 -13.07
N VAL A 128 3.40 9.01 -11.98
CA VAL A 128 3.95 7.66 -12.01
C VAL A 128 2.89 6.68 -11.49
N HIS A 129 2.47 5.76 -12.34
CA HIS A 129 1.46 4.75 -12.00
C HIS A 129 2.09 3.41 -11.67
N ALA A 130 1.66 2.82 -10.56
CA ALA A 130 1.87 1.42 -10.24
C ALA A 130 1.02 0.53 -11.17
N GLY A 131 1.56 0.24 -12.35
CA GLY A 131 1.05 -0.81 -13.23
C GLY A 131 1.34 -2.19 -12.66
N SER A 132 1.13 -3.23 -13.46
CA SER A 132 1.39 -4.61 -13.05
C SER A 132 1.91 -5.42 -14.21
N SER A 133 2.87 -6.31 -13.95
CA SER A 133 3.20 -7.38 -14.90
C SER A 133 2.00 -8.26 -15.24
N SER A 134 0.95 -8.27 -14.40
CA SER A 134 -0.32 -8.95 -14.69
C SER A 134 -1.01 -8.45 -15.96
N GLU A 135 -0.66 -7.25 -16.44
CA GLU A 135 -1.12 -6.74 -17.74
C GLU A 135 -0.82 -7.74 -18.88
N TYR A 136 0.32 -8.44 -18.82
CA TYR A 136 0.66 -9.45 -19.82
C TYR A 136 -0.13 -10.75 -19.68
N GLY A 137 -0.68 -11.02 -18.49
CA GLY A 137 -1.36 -12.27 -18.13
C GLY A 137 -0.55 -13.50 -18.52
N THR A 138 -1.03 -14.29 -19.47
CA THR A 138 -0.34 -15.53 -19.89
C THR A 138 0.95 -15.31 -20.69
N ASN A 139 1.25 -14.07 -21.09
CA ASN A 139 2.43 -13.70 -21.85
C ASN A 139 3.48 -12.97 -20.99
N ALA A 140 3.68 -13.35 -19.71
CA ALA A 140 4.52 -12.59 -18.78
C ALA A 140 6.01 -13.00 -18.75
N ALA A 141 6.44 -13.95 -19.58
CA ALA A 141 7.79 -14.52 -19.58
C ALA A 141 8.77 -13.72 -20.47
N GLY A 142 9.45 -12.73 -19.90
CA GLY A 142 10.49 -11.96 -20.61
C GLY A 142 9.94 -11.02 -21.68
N THR A 143 8.64 -10.70 -21.61
CA THR A 143 7.94 -9.94 -22.65
C THR A 143 8.38 -8.47 -22.63
N PRO A 144 8.83 -7.92 -23.78
CA PRO A 144 9.12 -6.49 -23.90
C PRO A 144 7.82 -5.67 -23.83
N GLU A 145 7.90 -4.37 -23.55
CA GLU A 145 6.71 -3.59 -23.21
C GLU A 145 5.75 -3.30 -24.38
N ASP A 146 6.19 -3.54 -25.62
CA ASP A 146 5.38 -3.56 -26.84
C ASP A 146 4.79 -4.95 -27.17
N GLY A 147 5.12 -5.97 -26.38
CA GLY A 147 4.56 -7.31 -26.51
C GLY A 147 3.05 -7.35 -26.23
N PHE A 148 2.41 -8.39 -26.76
CA PHE A 148 0.97 -8.59 -26.64
C PHE A 148 0.54 -8.75 -25.17
N LEU A 149 -0.52 -8.04 -24.78
CA LEU A 149 -1.16 -8.17 -23.48
C LEU A 149 -2.24 -9.24 -23.55
N ALA A 150 -2.08 -10.33 -22.78
CA ALA A 150 -3.02 -11.44 -22.72
C ALA A 150 -3.62 -11.56 -21.30
N PRO A 151 -4.36 -10.54 -20.81
CA PRO A 151 -4.85 -10.50 -19.43
C PRO A 151 -5.76 -11.70 -19.12
N ASN A 152 -5.59 -12.30 -17.95
CA ASN A 152 -6.24 -13.55 -17.54
C ASN A 152 -7.11 -13.42 -16.27
N SER A 153 -7.45 -12.20 -15.87
CA SER A 153 -8.30 -11.88 -14.70
C SER A 153 -8.86 -10.46 -14.82
N ASP A 154 -9.93 -10.13 -14.08
CA ASP A 154 -10.45 -8.76 -14.02
C ASP A 154 -9.39 -7.74 -13.58
N TYR A 155 -8.53 -8.13 -12.63
CA TYR A 155 -7.40 -7.30 -12.22
C TYR A 155 -6.45 -7.02 -13.39
N ALA A 156 -6.06 -8.06 -14.13
CA ALA A 156 -5.21 -7.92 -15.31
C ALA A 156 -5.85 -7.04 -16.40
N VAL A 157 -7.15 -7.24 -16.68
CA VAL A 157 -7.90 -6.42 -17.65
C VAL A 157 -7.96 -4.96 -17.21
N SER A 158 -8.22 -4.71 -15.93
CA SER A 158 -8.30 -3.35 -15.39
C SER A 158 -6.96 -2.61 -15.46
N LYS A 159 -5.83 -3.29 -15.15
CA LYS A 159 -4.49 -2.69 -15.24
C LYS A 159 -4.05 -2.48 -16.69
N ALA A 160 -4.36 -3.41 -17.60
CA ALA A 160 -4.06 -3.25 -19.02
C ALA A 160 -4.85 -2.07 -19.63
N SER A 161 -6.13 -1.95 -19.25
CA SER A 161 -6.99 -0.83 -19.66
C SER A 161 -6.46 0.51 -19.14
N ALA A 162 -6.04 0.57 -17.88
CA ALA A 162 -5.42 1.76 -17.29
C ALA A 162 -4.11 2.14 -18.01
N ALA A 163 -3.27 1.15 -18.37
CA ALA A 163 -2.04 1.37 -19.13
C ALA A 163 -2.32 1.94 -20.53
N HIS A 164 -3.32 1.41 -21.25
CA HIS A 164 -3.73 1.95 -22.55
C HIS A 164 -4.32 3.36 -22.44
N PHE A 165 -5.09 3.64 -21.39
CA PHE A 165 -5.60 4.98 -21.13
C PHE A 165 -4.46 5.98 -20.88
N LEU A 166 -3.47 5.62 -20.05
CA LEU A 166 -2.28 6.42 -19.81
C LEU A 166 -1.44 6.61 -21.08
N HIS A 167 -1.34 5.57 -21.91
CA HIS A 167 -0.68 5.66 -23.21
C HIS A 167 -1.34 6.72 -24.10
N TYR A 168 -2.67 6.66 -24.25
CA TYR A 168 -3.41 7.65 -25.03
C TYR A 168 -3.19 9.07 -24.50
N HIS A 169 -3.36 9.28 -23.19
CA HIS A 169 -3.18 10.60 -22.58
C HIS A 169 -1.74 11.11 -22.70
N GLY A 170 -0.74 10.24 -22.55
CA GLY A 170 0.65 10.65 -22.68
C GLY A 170 1.05 10.97 -24.12
N ARG A 171 0.76 10.06 -25.05
CA ARG A 171 1.21 10.18 -26.45
C ARG A 171 0.38 11.15 -27.27
N HIS A 172 -0.92 11.25 -27.03
CA HIS A 172 -1.83 12.07 -27.85
C HIS A 172 -2.30 13.34 -27.15
N ARG A 173 -2.21 13.43 -25.82
CA ARG A 173 -2.57 14.64 -25.04
C ARG A 173 -1.39 15.28 -24.32
N GLY A 174 -0.18 14.72 -24.44
CA GLY A 174 1.03 15.27 -23.83
C GLY A 174 1.07 15.16 -22.31
N PHE A 175 0.19 14.37 -21.68
CA PHE A 175 0.17 14.20 -20.23
C PHE A 175 1.47 13.53 -19.74
N PRO A 176 2.19 14.10 -18.75
CA PRO A 176 3.48 13.57 -18.31
C PRO A 176 3.31 12.37 -17.36
N GLY A 177 2.77 11.28 -17.92
CA GLY A 177 2.49 10.04 -17.22
C GLY A 177 3.35 8.87 -17.68
N ILE A 178 3.67 7.94 -16.78
CA ILE A 178 4.34 6.67 -17.07
C ILE A 178 3.69 5.53 -16.28
N ASN A 179 3.60 4.35 -16.89
CA ASN A 179 3.10 3.13 -16.27
C ASN A 179 4.27 2.18 -15.94
N LEU A 180 4.45 1.85 -14.67
CA LEU A 180 5.48 0.91 -14.23
C LEU A 180 4.88 -0.48 -14.04
N ARG A 181 5.20 -1.43 -14.91
CA ARG A 181 4.76 -2.83 -14.81
C ARG A 181 5.60 -3.55 -13.77
N LEU A 182 5.10 -3.55 -12.53
CA LEU A 182 5.81 -4.15 -11.41
C LEU A 182 5.72 -5.69 -11.45
N TYR A 183 6.88 -6.33 -11.30
CA TYR A 183 7.00 -7.77 -11.08
C TYR A 183 6.85 -8.08 -9.58
N SER A 184 7.21 -9.28 -9.10
CA SER A 184 6.86 -9.76 -7.75
C SER A 184 7.61 -8.98 -6.67
N VAL A 185 7.08 -7.80 -6.31
CA VAL A 185 7.66 -6.91 -5.32
C VAL A 185 7.61 -7.56 -3.94
N TYR A 186 8.73 -7.58 -3.24
CA TYR A 186 8.82 -8.07 -1.85
C TYR A 186 9.67 -7.14 -0.98
N GLY A 187 9.53 -7.27 0.33
CA GLY A 187 10.36 -6.52 1.28
C GLY A 187 9.65 -6.13 2.58
N PRO A 188 10.28 -5.28 3.40
CA PRO A 188 9.70 -4.72 4.62
C PRO A 188 8.31 -4.12 4.41
N MET A 189 7.39 -4.39 5.33
CA MET A 189 5.98 -3.97 5.29
C MET A 189 5.11 -4.65 4.20
N GLU A 190 5.56 -5.70 3.52
CA GLU A 190 4.67 -6.49 2.66
C GLU A 190 3.48 -7.07 3.47
N ASP A 191 2.38 -7.42 2.81
CA ASP A 191 1.22 -8.01 3.49
C ASP A 191 1.51 -9.43 3.99
N SER A 192 1.19 -9.72 5.25
CA SER A 192 1.51 -11.00 5.91
C SER A 192 0.93 -12.23 5.20
N SER A 193 -0.09 -12.07 4.36
CA SER A 193 -0.65 -13.18 3.57
C SER A 193 0.19 -13.54 2.33
N ARG A 194 1.29 -12.84 2.06
CA ARG A 194 2.15 -13.06 0.88
C ARG A 194 3.24 -14.09 1.17
N LEU A 195 3.81 -14.63 0.10
CA LEU A 195 4.79 -15.72 0.16
C LEU A 195 6.03 -15.34 0.99
N ILE A 196 6.63 -14.18 0.74
CA ILE A 196 7.86 -13.77 1.42
C ILE A 196 7.62 -13.55 2.92
N PRO A 197 6.60 -12.80 3.36
CA PRO A 197 6.21 -12.74 4.78
C PRO A 197 5.97 -14.10 5.43
N THR A 198 5.24 -14.99 4.76
CA THR A 198 4.97 -16.34 5.28
C THR A 198 6.27 -17.13 5.45
N LEU A 199 7.19 -17.00 4.50
CA LEU A 199 8.53 -17.58 4.54
C LEU A 199 9.37 -17.02 5.69
N MET A 200 9.31 -15.71 5.95
CA MET A 200 10.03 -15.09 7.06
C MET A 200 9.53 -15.61 8.41
N CYS A 201 8.21 -15.62 8.62
CA CYS A 201 7.62 -16.13 9.86
C CYS A 201 7.94 -17.61 10.09
N ALA A 202 7.80 -18.45 9.06
CA ALA A 202 8.11 -19.87 9.15
C ALA A 202 9.61 -20.12 9.38
N GLY A 203 10.47 -19.43 8.64
CA GLY A 203 11.93 -19.57 8.73
C GLY A 203 12.48 -19.14 10.09
N LEU A 204 11.97 -18.04 10.66
CA LEU A 204 12.29 -17.62 12.04
C LEU A 204 11.84 -18.65 13.09
N ALA A 205 10.80 -19.44 12.79
CA ALA A 205 10.35 -20.56 13.60
C ALA A 205 11.07 -21.89 13.26
N GLY A 206 12.15 -21.86 12.45
CA GLY A 206 12.95 -23.04 12.13
C GLY A 206 12.27 -24.03 11.16
N ARG A 207 11.30 -23.59 10.35
CA ARG A 207 10.56 -24.44 9.41
C ARG A 207 10.31 -23.77 8.06
N TYR A 208 9.95 -24.58 7.06
CA TYR A 208 9.44 -24.04 5.78
C TYR A 208 7.94 -23.75 5.86
N PRO A 209 7.45 -22.76 5.11
CA PRO A 209 6.04 -22.69 4.78
C PRO A 209 5.70 -23.75 3.71
N PRO A 210 4.42 -24.11 3.53
CA PRO A 210 4.02 -24.92 2.40
C PRO A 210 4.23 -24.12 1.09
N PHE A 211 4.84 -24.76 0.10
CA PHE A 211 5.08 -24.17 -1.21
C PHE A 211 4.15 -24.73 -2.29
N VAL A 212 4.00 -23.97 -3.37
CA VAL A 212 3.41 -24.45 -4.64
C VAL A 212 4.42 -25.29 -5.41
N ASN A 213 4.12 -25.68 -6.65
CA ASN A 213 5.05 -26.43 -7.50
C ASN A 213 6.46 -25.77 -7.52
N PRO A 214 7.54 -26.54 -7.28
CA PRO A 214 8.90 -26.03 -7.19
C PRO A 214 9.42 -25.36 -8.47
N ASP A 215 8.88 -25.72 -9.62
CA ASP A 215 9.36 -25.29 -10.94
C ASP A 215 8.64 -24.01 -11.44
N ILE A 216 7.60 -23.56 -10.73
CA ILE A 216 7.02 -22.23 -10.94
C ILE A 216 8.09 -21.19 -10.64
N SER A 217 8.20 -20.17 -11.48
CA SER A 217 9.16 -19.09 -11.31
C SER A 217 8.51 -17.72 -11.28
N ARG A 218 9.17 -16.82 -10.55
CA ARG A 218 8.85 -15.41 -10.43
C ARG A 218 10.13 -14.60 -10.49
N ASP A 219 9.97 -13.35 -10.92
CA ASP A 219 10.98 -12.32 -10.79
C ASP A 219 10.69 -11.50 -9.52
N PHE A 220 11.40 -11.88 -8.45
CA PHE A 220 11.30 -11.24 -7.14
C PHE A 220 12.18 -10.00 -7.11
N ILE A 221 11.55 -8.83 -6.96
CA ILE A 221 12.24 -7.55 -6.91
C ILE A 221 12.05 -6.90 -5.54
N HIS A 222 13.15 -6.42 -4.94
CA HIS A 222 13.09 -5.78 -3.64
C HIS A 222 12.41 -4.40 -3.74
N VAL A 223 11.61 -4.05 -2.72
CA VAL A 223 10.80 -2.81 -2.69
C VAL A 223 11.63 -1.54 -2.81
N ASP A 224 12.90 -1.58 -2.40
CA ASP A 224 13.81 -0.44 -2.51
C ASP A 224 14.16 -0.11 -3.96
N ASP A 225 14.43 -1.14 -4.77
CA ASP A 225 14.68 -0.99 -6.20
C ASP A 225 13.43 -0.46 -6.91
N VAL A 226 12.24 -0.89 -6.46
CA VAL A 226 10.96 -0.35 -6.95
C VAL A 226 10.80 1.12 -6.57
N CYS A 227 11.13 1.51 -5.33
CA CYS A 227 11.09 2.92 -4.93
C CYS A 227 12.06 3.78 -5.75
N GLU A 228 13.26 3.27 -6.04
CA GLU A 228 14.21 3.91 -6.98
C GLU A 228 13.57 4.09 -8.36
N ALA A 229 12.87 3.08 -8.87
CA ALA A 229 12.19 3.16 -10.17
C ALA A 229 11.14 4.28 -10.21
N PHE A 230 10.32 4.43 -9.15
CA PHE A 230 9.33 5.50 -9.07
C PHE A 230 9.97 6.89 -9.08
N VAL A 231 11.03 7.10 -8.30
CA VAL A 231 11.75 8.38 -8.23
C VAL A 231 12.39 8.69 -9.58
N ARG A 232 13.10 7.74 -10.19
CA ARG A 232 13.75 7.93 -11.50
C ARG A 232 12.75 8.15 -12.62
N ALA A 233 11.63 7.44 -12.60
CA ALA A 233 10.56 7.63 -13.58
C ALA A 233 10.00 9.06 -13.50
N ALA A 234 9.77 9.59 -12.29
CA ALA A 234 9.33 10.98 -12.11
C ALA A 234 10.38 12.00 -12.57
N LEU A 235 11.67 11.77 -12.28
CA LEU A 235 12.77 12.65 -12.71
C LEU A 235 13.05 12.58 -14.22
N SER A 236 12.65 11.50 -14.89
CA SER A 236 12.93 11.26 -16.29
C SER A 236 11.85 11.83 -17.23
N MET A 237 10.82 12.50 -16.71
CA MET A 237 9.69 12.98 -17.51
C MET A 237 10.13 13.94 -18.62
N ARG A 238 9.86 13.50 -19.86
CA ARG A 238 10.10 14.20 -21.13
C ARG A 238 9.18 13.58 -22.20
N PRO A 239 8.92 14.26 -23.33
CA PRO A 239 7.95 13.80 -24.32
C PRO A 239 8.08 12.33 -24.76
N GLU A 240 9.29 11.79 -24.82
CA GLU A 240 9.54 10.39 -25.21
C GLU A 240 9.08 9.38 -24.15
N VAL A 241 9.02 9.79 -22.88
CA VAL A 241 8.60 8.99 -21.72
C VAL A 241 7.09 9.02 -21.53
N HIS A 242 6.42 10.09 -21.97
CA HIS A 242 4.98 10.26 -21.76
C HIS A 242 4.17 9.10 -22.35
N GLY A 243 3.29 8.51 -21.55
CA GLY A 243 2.42 7.39 -21.94
C GLY A 243 3.16 6.06 -22.19
N THR A 244 4.42 5.93 -21.75
CA THR A 244 5.14 4.66 -21.86
C THR A 244 4.76 3.69 -20.75
N SER A 245 4.82 2.39 -21.06
CA SER A 245 4.94 1.34 -20.05
C SER A 245 6.39 0.87 -19.96
N VAL A 246 6.85 0.59 -18.75
CA VAL A 246 8.22 0.13 -18.44
C VAL A 246 8.15 -1.04 -17.46
N ASN A 247 8.81 -2.15 -17.77
CA ASN A 247 8.93 -3.31 -16.90
C ASN A 247 9.89 -3.03 -15.75
N ILE A 248 9.42 -3.24 -14.52
CA ILE A 248 10.21 -3.08 -13.30
C ILE A 248 10.30 -4.44 -12.61
N GLY A 249 11.45 -5.09 -12.78
CA GLY A 249 11.81 -6.40 -12.24
C GLY A 249 13.33 -6.56 -12.26
N THR A 250 13.82 -7.73 -11.87
CA THR A 250 15.25 -8.05 -11.90
C THR A 250 15.71 -8.63 -13.25
N GLY A 251 14.78 -9.22 -14.00
CA GLY A 251 15.05 -10.06 -15.17
C GLY A 251 15.56 -11.45 -14.81
N VAL A 252 15.64 -11.79 -13.52
CA VAL A 252 16.07 -13.10 -13.04
C VAL A 252 14.86 -13.99 -12.84
N LYS A 253 14.87 -15.14 -13.54
CA LYS A 253 13.90 -16.21 -13.35
C LYS A 253 14.26 -17.01 -12.10
N THR A 254 13.58 -16.75 -10.98
CA THR A 254 13.79 -17.47 -9.71
C THR A 254 12.67 -18.48 -9.50
N THR A 255 13.00 -19.76 -9.41
CA THR A 255 12.00 -20.80 -9.10
C THR A 255 11.65 -20.82 -7.62
N ILE A 256 10.52 -21.42 -7.25
CA ILE A 256 10.18 -21.64 -5.85
C ILE A 256 11.20 -22.55 -5.16
N ARG A 257 11.82 -23.47 -5.90
CA ARG A 257 12.97 -24.26 -5.43
C ARG A 257 14.18 -23.39 -5.10
N ASP A 258 14.52 -22.43 -5.97
CA ASP A 258 15.64 -21.51 -5.73
C ASP A 258 15.38 -20.67 -4.48
N LEU A 259 14.16 -20.16 -4.33
CA LEU A 259 13.74 -19.41 -3.15
C LEU A 259 13.87 -20.24 -1.86
N ALA A 260 13.43 -21.50 -1.89
CA ALA A 260 13.57 -22.41 -0.76
C ALA A 260 15.05 -22.67 -0.42
N SER A 261 15.92 -22.81 -1.41
CA SER A 261 17.38 -22.97 -1.22
C SER A 261 18.01 -21.75 -0.55
N VAL A 262 17.65 -20.54 -0.97
CA VAL A 262 18.14 -19.30 -0.32
C VAL A 262 17.64 -19.23 1.13
N ALA A 263 16.38 -19.58 1.38
CA ALA A 263 15.83 -19.65 2.74
C ALA A 263 16.53 -20.70 3.60
N GLN A 264 16.90 -21.85 3.03
CA GLN A 264 17.65 -22.90 3.72
C GLN A 264 18.95 -22.35 4.31
N GLY A 265 19.76 -21.71 3.47
CA GLY A 265 21.05 -21.14 3.89
C GLY A 265 20.87 -19.99 4.87
N MET A 266 19.85 -19.15 4.66
CA MET A 266 19.58 -18.00 5.53
C MET A 266 19.13 -18.41 6.93
N PHE A 267 18.23 -19.38 7.06
CA PHE A 267 17.65 -19.79 8.35
C PHE A 267 18.28 -21.03 8.97
N GLY A 268 19.18 -21.73 8.26
CA GLY A 268 19.79 -22.97 8.73
C GLY A 268 18.80 -24.13 8.82
N LEU A 269 17.90 -24.26 7.85
CA LEU A 269 16.82 -25.25 7.88
C LEU A 269 17.34 -26.65 7.50
N GLU A 270 17.13 -27.63 8.37
CA GLU A 270 17.55 -29.03 8.14
C GLU A 270 16.50 -29.86 7.38
N ALA A 271 15.22 -29.52 7.54
CA ALA A 271 14.13 -30.20 6.87
C ALA A 271 14.16 -29.97 5.34
N SER A 272 13.52 -30.86 4.58
CA SER A 272 13.26 -30.60 3.15
C SER A 272 12.00 -29.75 2.98
N PRO A 273 11.95 -28.82 2.01
CA PRO A 273 10.75 -28.04 1.71
C PRO A 273 9.62 -28.92 1.18
N GLU A 274 8.39 -28.62 1.60
CA GLU A 274 7.18 -29.30 1.12
C GLU A 274 6.49 -28.49 0.02
N PHE A 275 6.19 -29.13 -1.11
CA PHE A 275 5.55 -28.51 -2.28
C PHE A 275 4.13 -29.06 -2.48
N ALA A 276 3.27 -28.90 -1.47
CA ALA A 276 1.94 -29.51 -1.42
C ALA A 276 0.79 -28.60 -1.88
N LEU A 277 1.03 -27.32 -2.13
CA LEU A 277 -0.04 -26.40 -2.55
C LEU A 277 -0.38 -26.61 -4.03
N ALA A 278 -1.68 -26.74 -4.33
CA ALA A 278 -2.17 -26.81 -5.70
C ALA A 278 -1.83 -25.51 -6.47
N PRO A 279 -1.42 -25.61 -7.75
CA PRO A 279 -1.20 -24.43 -8.58
C PRO A 279 -2.51 -23.66 -8.77
N ARG A 280 -2.42 -22.33 -8.86
CA ARG A 280 -3.60 -21.50 -9.16
C ARG A 280 -3.92 -21.57 -10.66
N ALA A 281 -5.19 -21.47 -11.03
CA ALA A 281 -5.63 -21.59 -12.43
C ALA A 281 -5.00 -20.55 -13.40
N TRP A 282 -4.52 -19.44 -12.87
CA TRP A 282 -3.87 -18.35 -13.60
C TRP A 282 -2.34 -18.35 -13.50
N ASP A 283 -1.76 -19.36 -12.83
CA ASP A 283 -0.34 -19.46 -12.59
C ASP A 283 0.37 -20.00 -13.84
N VAL A 284 1.05 -19.13 -14.59
CA VAL A 284 1.96 -19.55 -15.65
C VAL A 284 3.32 -19.93 -15.05
N THR A 285 3.96 -20.94 -15.64
CA THR A 285 5.24 -21.48 -15.14
C THR A 285 6.32 -20.41 -15.04
N ASP A 286 6.41 -19.52 -16.03
CA ASP A 286 7.45 -18.50 -16.11
C ASP A 286 6.91 -17.09 -16.11
N TRP A 287 7.45 -16.25 -15.21
CA TRP A 287 7.00 -14.88 -15.03
C TRP A 287 8.17 -13.98 -14.62
N PHE A 288 8.84 -13.38 -15.59
CA PHE A 288 10.02 -12.54 -15.35
C PHE A 288 10.14 -11.36 -16.32
N ALA A 289 10.84 -10.31 -15.90
CA ALA A 289 10.90 -9.06 -16.65
C ALA A 289 11.93 -9.07 -17.78
N ASN A 290 11.64 -8.34 -18.86
CA ASN A 290 12.69 -7.77 -19.70
C ASN A 290 12.92 -6.32 -19.25
N VAL A 291 14.08 -6.03 -18.68
CA VAL A 291 14.40 -4.74 -18.01
C VAL A 291 15.14 -3.74 -18.92
N SER A 292 15.33 -4.07 -20.20
CA SER A 292 16.12 -3.25 -21.13
C SER A 292 15.59 -1.82 -21.26
N ARG A 293 14.28 -1.65 -21.45
CA ARG A 293 13.65 -0.33 -21.57
C ARG A 293 13.76 0.50 -20.31
N ALA A 294 13.74 -0.12 -19.12
CA ALA A 294 13.90 0.62 -17.87
C ALA A 294 15.30 1.26 -17.76
N ARG A 295 16.33 0.50 -18.16
CA ARG A 295 17.71 1.00 -18.24
C ARG A 295 17.83 2.11 -19.27
N ASP A 296 17.27 1.92 -20.46
CA ASP A 296 17.51 2.82 -21.59
C ASP A 296 16.65 4.10 -21.51
N LEU A 297 15.42 4.01 -20.99
CA LEU A 297 14.46 5.12 -20.98
C LEU A 297 14.56 5.99 -19.71
N ILE A 298 14.68 5.37 -18.53
CA ILE A 298 14.68 6.04 -17.23
C ILE A 298 15.98 5.85 -16.44
N GLY A 299 17.00 5.23 -17.05
CA GLY A 299 18.31 5.03 -16.41
C GLY A 299 18.26 4.11 -15.21
N TRP A 300 17.28 3.20 -15.11
CA TRP A 300 17.06 2.36 -13.93
C TRP A 300 17.50 0.92 -14.17
N ALA A 301 18.09 0.29 -13.15
CA ALA A 301 18.35 -1.13 -13.13
C ALA A 301 18.19 -1.66 -11.70
N PRO A 302 17.76 -2.91 -11.50
CA PRO A 302 17.73 -3.57 -10.19
C PRO A 302 19.15 -3.62 -9.62
N ARG A 303 19.28 -3.49 -8.30
CA ARG A 303 20.57 -3.49 -7.59
C ARG A 303 20.61 -4.52 -6.47
N THR A 304 19.46 -4.88 -5.93
CA THR A 304 19.36 -5.76 -4.76
C THR A 304 19.31 -7.22 -5.23
N ALA A 305 20.35 -7.99 -4.89
CA ALA A 305 20.30 -9.44 -5.11
C ALA A 305 19.24 -10.09 -4.19
N LEU A 306 18.66 -11.22 -4.62
CA LEU A 306 17.61 -11.88 -3.86
C LEU A 306 18.04 -12.23 -2.42
N ALA A 307 19.25 -12.75 -2.24
CA ALA A 307 19.77 -13.09 -0.92
C ALA A 307 19.87 -11.86 0.00
N ASP A 308 20.35 -10.73 -0.52
CA ASP A 308 20.52 -9.49 0.25
C ASP A 308 19.16 -8.89 0.64
N GLY A 309 18.20 -8.86 -0.29
CA GLY A 309 16.86 -8.38 -0.01
C GLY A 309 16.08 -9.28 0.95
N LEU A 310 16.28 -10.60 0.90
CA LEU A 310 15.69 -11.52 1.89
C LEU A 310 16.32 -11.33 3.28
N ALA A 311 17.64 -11.08 3.34
CA ALA A 311 18.32 -10.80 4.60
C ALA A 311 17.80 -9.50 5.24
N SER A 312 17.70 -8.39 4.49
CA SER A 312 17.15 -7.14 5.00
C SER A 312 15.68 -7.28 5.42
N THR A 313 14.90 -8.07 4.68
CA THR A 313 13.51 -8.39 5.03
C THR A 313 13.45 -9.16 6.34
N ARG A 314 14.31 -10.18 6.52
CA ARG A 314 14.41 -10.94 7.77
C ARG A 314 14.76 -10.04 8.96
N GLU A 315 15.72 -9.13 8.80
CA GLU A 315 16.11 -8.19 9.85
C GLU A 315 14.93 -7.32 10.27
N TRP A 316 14.16 -6.81 9.29
CA TRP A 316 12.94 -6.07 9.58
C TRP A 316 11.91 -6.90 10.35
N PHE A 317 11.66 -8.15 9.94
CA PHE A 317 10.76 -9.06 10.65
C PHE A 317 11.23 -9.34 12.09
N ALA A 318 12.53 -9.54 12.30
CA ALA A 318 13.11 -9.75 13.62
C ALA A 318 13.03 -8.50 14.53
N SER A 319 12.91 -7.31 13.93
CA SER A 319 12.72 -6.05 14.64
C SER A 319 11.27 -5.70 14.99
N LEU A 320 10.30 -6.51 14.52
CA LEU A 320 8.88 -6.25 14.78
C LEU A 320 8.60 -6.34 16.29
N PRO A 321 8.00 -5.30 16.90
CA PRO A 321 7.70 -5.30 18.33
C PRO A 321 6.60 -6.31 18.69
N ASP A 322 5.66 -6.55 17.77
CA ASP A 322 4.57 -7.51 17.90
C ASP A 322 4.32 -8.21 16.55
N PRO A 323 4.92 -9.40 16.33
CA PRO A 323 4.72 -10.19 15.13
C PRO A 323 3.25 -10.61 14.90
N ASP A 324 2.48 -10.84 15.97
CA ASP A 324 1.09 -11.26 15.86
C ASP A 324 0.21 -10.07 15.41
N ALA A 325 0.49 -8.85 15.88
CA ALA A 325 -0.16 -7.65 15.38
C ALA A 325 0.12 -7.43 13.89
N TYR A 326 1.35 -7.68 13.44
CA TYR A 326 1.67 -7.66 12.01
C TYR A 326 0.86 -8.71 11.23
N GLU A 327 0.73 -9.94 11.72
CA GLU A 327 -0.07 -10.97 11.06
C GLU A 327 -1.53 -10.53 10.92
N ARG A 328 -2.13 -10.03 12.01
CA ARG A 328 -3.51 -9.50 12.03
C ARG A 328 -3.71 -8.26 11.16
N SER A 329 -2.63 -7.55 10.82
CA SER A 329 -2.68 -6.37 9.96
C SER A 329 -2.89 -6.67 8.47
N SER A 330 -2.93 -7.95 8.08
CA SER A 330 -3.19 -8.39 6.70
C SER A 330 -4.49 -7.81 6.18
N LYS A 331 -4.51 -7.49 4.89
CA LYS A 331 -5.74 -7.27 4.14
C LYS A 331 -6.72 -8.46 4.21
N ARG A 332 -6.21 -9.68 4.42
CA ARG A 332 -7.02 -10.90 4.56
C ARG A 332 -7.95 -10.84 5.77
N PHE A 333 -7.46 -10.28 6.87
CA PHE A 333 -8.21 -10.11 8.12
C PHE A 333 -8.86 -8.74 8.21
N GLY A 334 -8.94 -8.00 7.09
CA GLY A 334 -9.49 -6.65 7.07
C GLY A 334 -10.82 -6.55 7.82
N LEU A 335 -11.01 -5.44 8.50
CA LEU A 335 -12.24 -5.15 9.24
C LEU A 335 -13.46 -5.37 8.33
N ASP A 336 -14.48 -6.03 8.84
CA ASP A 336 -15.79 -6.08 8.22
C ASP A 336 -16.37 -4.67 8.22
N THR A 337 -16.20 -3.96 7.11
CA THR A 337 -16.74 -2.62 6.91
C THR A 337 -18.19 -2.62 6.46
N ARG A 338 -18.77 -3.80 6.18
CA ARG A 338 -20.20 -3.90 5.90
C ARG A 338 -21.00 -3.68 7.17
N HIS A 339 -20.41 -3.98 8.32
CA HIS A 339 -20.97 -3.77 9.65
C HIS A 339 -20.03 -2.88 10.47
N SER A 340 -20.05 -1.57 10.23
CA SER A 340 -19.34 -0.60 11.08
C SER A 340 -20.20 -0.18 12.28
N VAL A 341 -19.59 0.04 13.45
CA VAL A 341 -20.30 0.44 14.68
C VAL A 341 -19.67 1.69 15.31
N THR A 342 -20.48 2.72 15.53
CA THR A 342 -20.13 3.81 16.44
C THR A 342 -20.81 3.56 17.79
N ALA A 343 -20.01 3.43 18.85
CA ALA A 343 -20.49 3.31 20.21
C ALA A 343 -20.49 4.70 20.86
N ILE A 344 -21.67 5.25 21.15
CA ILE A 344 -21.81 6.52 21.87
C ILE A 344 -22.13 6.21 23.34
N ILE A 345 -21.31 6.72 24.24
CA ILE A 345 -21.43 6.50 25.68
C ILE A 345 -21.62 7.85 26.36
N ALA A 346 -22.79 8.08 26.94
CA ALA A 346 -23.00 9.18 27.88
C ALA A 346 -22.32 8.86 29.23
N CYS A 347 -21.46 9.75 29.71
CA CYS A 347 -20.74 9.61 30.97
C CYS A 347 -21.20 10.68 31.97
N TYR A 348 -21.60 10.25 33.17
CA TYR A 348 -21.89 11.13 34.30
C TYR A 348 -21.48 10.48 35.62
N ARG A 349 -20.39 10.99 36.23
CA ARG A 349 -19.75 10.40 37.43
C ARG A 349 -19.14 9.02 37.19
N ASP A 350 -18.58 8.82 36.00
CA ASP A 350 -18.09 7.53 35.52
C ASP A 350 -16.55 7.46 35.41
N ALA A 351 -15.80 8.37 36.05
CA ALA A 351 -14.35 8.49 35.84
C ALA A 351 -13.58 7.15 35.97
N GLN A 352 -13.99 6.31 36.93
CA GLN A 352 -13.38 4.99 37.14
C GLN A 352 -13.86 3.91 36.16
N ALA A 353 -15.08 4.05 35.62
CA ALA A 353 -15.69 3.07 34.72
C ALA A 353 -15.25 3.26 33.26
N ILE A 354 -14.95 4.51 32.86
CA ILE A 354 -14.58 4.86 31.48
C ILE A 354 -13.41 4.01 30.94
N PRO A 355 -12.26 3.86 31.64
CA PRO A 355 -11.15 3.05 31.13
C PRO A 355 -11.50 1.57 30.99
N ILE A 356 -12.31 1.04 31.92
CA ILE A 356 -12.76 -0.36 31.91
C ILE A 356 -13.68 -0.60 30.71
N MET A 357 -14.61 0.33 30.47
CA MET A 357 -15.54 0.24 29.35
C MET A 357 -14.81 0.39 28.01
N HIS A 358 -13.86 1.32 27.90
CA HIS A 358 -12.99 1.44 26.72
C HIS A 358 -12.28 0.13 26.40
N ALA A 359 -11.61 -0.49 27.38
CA ALA A 359 -10.92 -1.76 27.20
C ALA A 359 -11.89 -2.86 26.72
N ARG A 360 -13.05 -3.00 27.35
CA ARG A 360 -14.05 -4.03 26.98
C ARG A 360 -14.63 -3.83 25.59
N LEU A 361 -14.96 -2.60 25.21
CA LEU A 361 -15.49 -2.29 23.89
C LEU A 361 -14.42 -2.57 22.82
N ARG A 362 -13.19 -2.11 23.05
CA ARG A 362 -12.05 -2.38 22.17
C ARG A 362 -11.85 -3.88 21.96
N ASP A 363 -11.84 -4.67 23.03
CA ASP A 363 -11.61 -6.11 22.97
C ASP A 363 -12.78 -6.82 22.26
N THR A 364 -14.02 -6.37 22.50
CA THR A 364 -15.23 -6.89 21.84
C THR A 364 -15.20 -6.61 20.34
N PHE A 365 -14.98 -5.36 19.94
CA PHE A 365 -14.95 -4.98 18.52
C PHE A 365 -13.77 -5.61 17.78
N ALA A 366 -12.62 -5.77 18.45
CA ALA A 366 -11.49 -6.53 17.92
C ALA A 366 -11.88 -8.01 17.69
N THR A 367 -12.60 -8.62 18.62
CA THR A 367 -13.08 -10.02 18.49
C THR A 367 -14.07 -10.16 17.33
N LEU A 368 -14.95 -9.18 17.14
CA LEU A 368 -15.90 -9.14 16.03
C LEU A 368 -15.24 -8.80 14.68
N ASN A 369 -14.01 -8.28 14.71
CA ASN A 369 -13.27 -7.81 13.54
C ASN A 369 -14.07 -6.80 12.69
N ILE A 370 -14.77 -5.87 13.33
CA ILE A 370 -15.57 -4.83 12.68
C ILE A 370 -14.88 -3.47 12.75
N ASP A 371 -15.20 -2.58 11.80
CA ASP A 371 -14.78 -1.19 11.88
C ASP A 371 -15.57 -0.44 12.97
N TYR A 372 -14.90 0.37 13.79
CA TYR A 372 -15.57 1.03 14.91
C TYR A 372 -14.97 2.38 15.32
N GLU A 373 -15.82 3.16 15.99
CA GLU A 373 -15.50 4.40 16.69
C GLU A 373 -16.17 4.37 18.09
N ILE A 374 -15.51 4.94 19.08
CA ILE A 374 -16.06 5.10 20.44
C ILE A 374 -16.14 6.59 20.75
N ILE A 375 -17.33 7.09 21.05
CA ILE A 375 -17.55 8.49 21.44
C ILE A 375 -17.95 8.52 22.91
N PHE A 376 -17.05 9.02 23.77
CA PHE A 376 -17.39 9.31 25.16
C PHE A 376 -17.89 10.75 25.27
N VAL A 377 -19.12 10.91 25.76
CA VAL A 377 -19.76 12.21 25.96
C VAL A 377 -19.87 12.48 27.45
N ASN A 378 -18.96 13.29 27.99
CA ASN A 378 -19.01 13.79 29.36
C ASN A 378 -20.13 14.83 29.51
N ASP A 379 -21.21 14.47 30.21
CA ASP A 379 -22.35 15.35 30.44
C ASP A 379 -22.12 16.27 31.66
N CYS A 380 -21.00 17.00 31.65
CA CYS A 380 -20.54 17.87 32.72
C CYS A 380 -20.47 17.14 34.07
N SER A 381 -19.77 16.00 34.09
CA SER A 381 -19.56 15.26 35.33
C SER A 381 -18.82 16.13 36.36
N PRO A 382 -19.17 16.04 37.65
CA PRO A 382 -18.46 16.74 38.72
C PRO A 382 -17.15 16.04 39.12
N ASP A 383 -16.76 14.96 38.45
CA ASP A 383 -15.54 14.19 38.69
C ASP A 383 -14.56 14.32 37.52
N ASP A 384 -13.45 13.58 37.58
CA ASP A 384 -12.36 13.65 36.58
C ASP A 384 -12.68 12.98 35.24
N SER A 385 -13.95 12.68 34.93
CA SER A 385 -14.35 12.00 33.69
C SER A 385 -13.82 12.71 32.44
N GLU A 386 -13.81 14.04 32.42
CA GLU A 386 -13.26 14.83 31.30
C GLU A 386 -11.77 14.56 31.07
N ALA A 387 -10.98 14.61 32.14
CA ALA A 387 -9.54 14.39 32.06
C ALA A 387 -9.22 12.95 31.63
N VAL A 388 -9.99 11.97 32.12
CA VAL A 388 -9.87 10.56 31.73
C VAL A 388 -10.16 10.38 30.24
N ILE A 389 -11.26 10.96 29.74
CA ILE A 389 -11.64 10.90 28.32
C ILE A 389 -10.56 11.55 27.45
N GLN A 390 -10.06 12.72 27.83
CA GLN A 390 -8.97 13.38 27.10
C GLN A 390 -7.67 12.57 27.08
N GLY A 391 -7.39 11.82 28.15
CA GLY A 391 -6.30 10.84 28.19
C GLY A 391 -6.48 9.77 27.12
N ILE A 392 -7.62 9.09 27.14
CA ILE A 392 -7.90 7.98 26.20
C ILE A 392 -7.94 8.48 24.75
N SER A 393 -8.62 9.59 24.46
CA SER A 393 -8.70 10.15 23.09
C SER A 393 -7.35 10.58 22.52
N ARG A 394 -6.38 10.91 23.36
CA ARG A 394 -5.02 11.22 22.94
C ARG A 394 -4.21 9.96 22.61
N ASP A 395 -4.46 8.88 23.33
CA ASP A 395 -3.71 7.63 23.20
C ASP A 395 -4.36 6.65 22.18
N ASP A 396 -5.66 6.77 21.96
CA ASP A 396 -6.44 5.95 21.03
C ASP A 396 -7.21 6.82 20.02
N HIS A 397 -6.70 6.83 18.78
CA HIS A 397 -7.26 7.59 17.66
C HIS A 397 -8.68 7.17 17.24
N ARG A 398 -9.21 6.05 17.74
CA ARG A 398 -10.60 5.63 17.52
C ARG A 398 -11.58 6.17 18.56
N VAL A 399 -11.08 6.95 19.53
CA VAL A 399 -11.88 7.47 20.64
C VAL A 399 -12.04 8.98 20.53
N VAL A 400 -13.29 9.44 20.40
CA VAL A 400 -13.64 10.87 20.42
C VAL A 400 -14.19 11.23 21.80
N GLY A 401 -13.69 12.32 22.36
CA GLY A 401 -14.17 12.88 23.62
C GLY A 401 -14.98 14.16 23.39
N ILE A 402 -16.19 14.22 23.93
CA ILE A 402 -17.06 15.40 23.89
C ILE A 402 -17.40 15.79 25.32
N SER A 403 -17.18 17.05 25.70
CA SER A 403 -17.57 17.58 27.01
C SER A 403 -18.66 18.62 26.88
N HIS A 404 -19.74 18.46 27.63
CA HIS A 404 -20.77 19.48 27.77
C HIS A 404 -20.38 20.53 28.81
N SER A 405 -20.78 21.78 28.57
CA SER A 405 -20.54 22.91 29.48
C SER A 405 -21.42 22.93 30.73
N ARG A 406 -22.47 22.12 30.74
CA ARG A 406 -23.37 21.87 31.88
C ARG A 406 -24.06 20.53 31.67
N ASN A 407 -24.70 19.98 32.71
CA ASN A 407 -25.44 18.72 32.58
C ASN A 407 -26.74 18.97 31.80
N PHE A 408 -26.90 18.31 30.66
CA PHE A 408 -28.08 18.39 29.80
C PHE A 408 -28.91 17.10 29.81
N GLY A 409 -28.46 16.07 30.52
CA GLY A 409 -29.06 14.76 30.60
C GLY A 409 -28.59 13.82 29.48
N SER A 410 -28.75 12.52 29.72
CA SER A 410 -28.26 11.44 28.84
C SER A 410 -28.78 11.54 27.39
N GLN A 411 -30.02 11.99 27.19
CA GLN A 411 -30.60 12.19 25.85
C GLN A 411 -29.84 13.23 25.03
N ALA A 412 -29.35 14.30 25.67
CA ALA A 412 -28.56 15.30 24.98
C ALA A 412 -27.15 14.77 24.70
N ALA A 413 -26.58 14.01 25.64
CA ALA A 413 -25.28 13.37 25.47
C ALA A 413 -25.27 12.41 24.26
N PHE A 414 -26.29 11.56 24.11
CA PHE A 414 -26.41 10.67 22.94
C PHE A 414 -26.62 11.40 21.60
N ARG A 415 -27.07 12.66 21.61
CA ARG A 415 -27.25 13.46 20.39
C ARG A 415 -26.02 14.26 19.99
N SER A 416 -25.11 14.47 20.94
CA SER A 416 -23.89 15.26 20.75
C SER A 416 -22.73 14.42 20.20
N GLY A 417 -22.71 13.13 20.53
CA GLY A 417 -21.93 12.13 19.81
C GLY A 417 -22.69 11.68 18.57
#